data_AF-A0AA44R8F2-F1
#
_entry.id   AF-A0AA44R8F2-F1
#
_cell.length_a   1.000
_cell.length_b   1.000
_cell.length_c   1.000
_cell.angle_alpha   90.00
_cell.angle_beta   90.00
_cell.angle_gamma   90.00
#
_symmetry.space_group_name_H-M   'P 1'
#
loop_
_entity.id
_entity.type
_entity.pdbx_description
1 polymer ?
#
loop_
_entity_poly.entity_id
_entity_poly.type
_entity_poly.pdbx_seq_one_letter_code
_entity_poly.pdbx_strand_id
1 'polypeptide(L)'
;MQHFPVGISAAIWAVLGDSITSLNYAETPYWKVISNANNTIPYNYGISGSRIAMWGGHDQPMCTRYANMTDDADIIAVFGGTNDYGNTVTLGTINSVDTGAFYGALNVLCAG
;
A
#
# COMPACT_ATOMS: atom_id res chain seq x y z
N MET A 1 -35.02 -7.68 -2.93
CA MET A 1 -33.97 -8.58 -2.42
C MET A 1 -33.25 -9.13 -3.65
N GLN A 2 -32.10 -8.57 -4.02
CA GLN A 2 -31.37 -9.06 -5.20
C GLN A 2 -30.67 -10.37 -4.83
N HIS A 3 -30.94 -11.39 -5.63
CA HIS A 3 -30.38 -12.73 -5.48
C HIS A 3 -29.03 -12.74 -6.20
N PHE A 4 -27.93 -12.83 -5.45
CA PHE A 4 -26.62 -13.13 -6.05
C PHE A 4 -26.48 -14.65 -6.21
N PRO A 5 -26.12 -15.16 -7.39
CA PRO A 5 -25.97 -16.59 -7.62
C PRO A 5 -24.73 -17.13 -6.89
N VAL A 6 -24.78 -18.42 -6.60
CA VAL A 6 -23.81 -19.24 -5.86
C VAL A 6 -22.35 -19.02 -6.29
N GLY A 7 -21.46 -18.73 -5.32
CA GLY A 7 -20.12 -19.35 -5.30
C GLY A 7 -18.85 -18.49 -5.46
N ILE A 8 -18.90 -17.17 -5.53
CA ILE A 8 -17.66 -16.35 -5.50
C ILE A 8 -17.41 -15.82 -4.08
N SER A 9 -16.35 -16.29 -3.43
CA SER A 9 -15.84 -15.67 -2.21
C SER A 9 -15.52 -14.20 -2.48
N ALA A 10 -15.73 -13.35 -1.49
CA ALA A 10 -15.31 -11.95 -1.60
C ALA A 10 -13.80 -11.88 -1.80
N ALA A 11 -13.35 -11.04 -2.73
CA ALA A 11 -11.92 -10.92 -3.05
C ALA A 11 -11.16 -10.25 -1.90
N ILE A 12 -10.02 -10.81 -1.49
CA ILE A 12 -9.14 -10.21 -0.49
C ILE A 12 -8.37 -9.06 -1.13
N TRP A 13 -8.56 -7.85 -0.61
CA TRP A 13 -7.89 -6.65 -1.11
C TRP A 13 -6.88 -6.13 -0.08
N ALA A 14 -5.59 -6.33 -0.34
CA ALA A 14 -4.53 -5.78 0.48
C ALA A 14 -4.17 -4.35 0.05
N VAL A 15 -4.20 -3.41 1.00
CA VAL A 15 -4.04 -1.99 0.74
C VAL A 15 -2.82 -1.47 1.49
N LEU A 16 -1.68 -1.40 0.79
CA LEU A 16 -0.42 -0.88 1.31
C LEU A 16 -0.36 0.63 1.10
N GLY A 17 -0.05 1.39 2.15
CA GLY A 17 0.06 2.83 1.98
C GLY A 17 0.52 3.60 3.20
N ASP A 18 0.31 4.91 3.11
CA ASP A 18 0.68 5.89 4.13
C ASP A 18 -0.52 6.35 4.99
N SER A 19 -0.43 7.57 5.53
CA SER A 19 -1.47 8.26 6.29
C SER A 19 -2.84 8.26 5.61
N ILE A 20 -2.89 8.34 4.27
CA ILE A 20 -4.12 8.38 3.47
C ILE A 20 -4.84 7.02 3.50
N THR A 21 -4.08 5.93 3.67
CA THR A 21 -4.60 4.56 3.79
C THR A 21 -4.85 4.16 5.25
N SER A 22 -4.09 4.73 6.19
CA SER A 22 -4.25 4.50 7.63
C SER A 22 -5.63 4.92 8.16
N LEU A 23 -5.96 4.49 9.37
CA LEU A 23 -7.16 4.95 10.09
C LEU A 23 -6.93 6.24 10.89
N ASN A 24 -5.74 6.84 10.83
CA ASN A 24 -5.36 7.92 11.74
C ASN A 24 -6.06 9.27 11.44
N TYR A 25 -6.50 9.50 10.20
CA TYR A 25 -6.97 10.83 9.77
C TYR A 25 -8.31 10.83 9.03
N ALA A 26 -8.89 9.65 8.77
CA ALA A 26 -10.19 9.54 8.10
C ALA A 26 -11.05 8.49 8.81
N GLU A 27 -12.26 8.89 9.21
CA GLU A 27 -13.27 7.97 9.76
C GLU A 27 -13.69 6.94 8.69
N THR A 28 -13.86 7.43 7.45
CA THR A 28 -14.19 6.63 6.27
C THR A 28 -13.10 6.80 5.20
N PRO A 29 -11.99 6.05 5.26
CA PRO A 29 -10.96 6.07 4.22
C PRO A 29 -11.47 5.47 2.91
N TYR A 30 -10.79 5.79 1.80
CA TYR A 30 -11.21 5.40 0.44
C TYR A 30 -11.44 3.88 0.30
N TRP A 31 -10.58 3.06 0.91
CA TRP A 31 -10.71 1.61 0.83
C TRP A 31 -11.98 1.09 1.53
N LYS A 32 -12.51 1.78 2.56
CA LYS A 32 -13.82 1.42 3.14
C LYS A 32 -14.95 1.73 2.16
N VAL A 33 -14.92 2.90 1.51
CA VAL A 33 -15.94 3.28 0.52
C VAL A 33 -15.97 2.28 -0.62
N ILE A 34 -14.79 1.96 -1.17
CA ILE A 34 -14.67 1.00 -2.27
C ILE A 34 -15.06 -0.41 -1.81
N SER A 35 -14.62 -0.86 -0.63
CA SER A 35 -14.97 -2.19 -0.14
C SER A 35 -16.44 -2.35 0.26
N ASN A 36 -17.13 -1.27 0.59
CA ASN A 36 -18.57 -1.33 0.83
C ASN A 36 -19.37 -1.35 -0.47
N ALA A 37 -18.83 -0.74 -1.53
CA ALA A 37 -19.44 -0.72 -2.86
C ALA A 37 -19.14 -1.98 -3.69
N ASN A 38 -18.12 -2.75 -3.31
CA ASN A 38 -17.65 -3.93 -4.02
C ASN A 38 -17.60 -5.13 -3.07
N ASN A 39 -17.77 -6.36 -3.55
CA ASN A 39 -17.70 -7.54 -2.69
C ASN A 39 -16.24 -7.92 -2.36
N THR A 40 -15.55 -7.10 -1.55
CA THR A 40 -14.13 -7.27 -1.19
C THR A 40 -13.91 -7.26 0.32
N ILE A 41 -12.89 -7.98 0.79
CA ILE A 41 -12.44 -7.99 2.18
C ILE A 41 -11.13 -7.19 2.27
N PRO A 42 -11.14 -5.94 2.78
CA PRO A 42 -9.94 -5.12 2.82
C PRO A 42 -9.01 -5.52 3.97
N TYR A 43 -7.72 -5.65 3.66
CA TYR A 43 -6.64 -5.77 4.63
C TYR A 43 -5.83 -4.47 4.58
N ASN A 44 -5.92 -3.67 5.64
CA ASN A 44 -5.29 -2.36 5.70
C ASN A 44 -3.85 -2.45 6.22
N TYR A 45 -2.89 -2.04 5.38
CA TYR A 45 -1.46 -1.94 5.69
C TYR A 45 -0.96 -0.48 5.63
N GLY A 46 -1.85 0.49 5.89
CA GLY A 46 -1.54 1.91 5.95
C GLY A 46 -0.82 2.31 7.24
N ILE A 47 0.35 2.95 7.13
CA ILE A 47 1.10 3.50 8.27
C ILE A 47 1.37 4.98 8.04
N SER A 48 0.93 5.83 8.97
CA SER A 48 1.15 7.28 8.89
C SER A 48 2.64 7.61 8.76
N GLY A 49 2.98 8.54 7.86
CA GLY A 49 4.35 8.96 7.60
C GLY A 49 5.20 7.98 6.77
N SER A 50 4.69 6.78 6.46
CA SER A 50 5.42 5.78 5.68
C SER A 50 5.81 6.30 4.29
N ARG A 51 7.06 6.04 3.90
CA ARG A 51 7.60 6.26 2.55
C ARG A 51 7.58 4.97 1.74
N ILE A 52 7.82 5.06 0.44
CA ILE A 52 8.22 3.93 -0.38
C ILE A 52 9.68 3.59 -0.09
N ALA A 53 10.57 4.58 -0.14
CA ALA A 53 12.00 4.41 0.07
C ALA A 53 12.41 4.22 1.54
N MET A 54 13.54 3.56 1.74
CA MET A 54 14.19 3.39 3.04
C MET A 54 14.73 4.73 3.56
N TRP A 55 14.74 4.88 4.88
CA TRP A 55 15.36 5.99 5.58
C TRP A 55 16.09 5.51 6.84
N GLY A 56 17.28 6.05 7.07
CA GLY A 56 18.05 5.75 8.28
C GLY A 56 17.38 6.36 9.51
N GLY A 57 16.93 5.53 10.45
CA GLY A 57 16.40 6.00 11.73
C GLY A 57 14.88 5.92 11.94
N HIS A 58 14.21 5.00 11.23
CA HIS A 58 12.77 4.68 11.30
C HIS A 58 11.83 5.56 10.46
N ASP A 59 11.18 4.88 9.52
CA ASP A 59 9.82 5.05 8.98
C ASP A 59 9.61 3.72 8.25
N GLN A 60 8.65 2.87 8.64
CA GLN A 60 8.56 1.51 8.10
C GLN A 60 8.29 1.53 6.58
N PRO A 61 9.30 1.31 5.71
CA PRO A 61 9.18 1.68 4.30
C PRO A 61 8.40 0.62 3.52
N MET A 62 7.58 1.06 2.57
CA MET A 62 6.72 0.15 1.81
C MET A 62 7.52 -0.88 1.03
N CYS A 63 8.70 -0.52 0.49
CA CYS A 63 9.62 -1.43 -0.21
C CYS A 63 10.22 -2.56 0.65
N THR A 64 9.88 -2.62 1.95
CA THR A 64 10.24 -3.76 2.82
C THR A 64 9.01 -4.33 3.52
N ARG A 65 8.04 -3.47 3.88
CA ARG A 65 6.83 -3.87 4.60
C ARG A 65 5.86 -4.71 3.79
N TYR A 66 5.94 -4.67 2.46
CA TYR A 66 5.06 -5.49 1.63
C TYR A 66 5.20 -6.99 1.98
N ALA A 67 6.38 -7.43 2.46
CA ALA A 67 6.63 -8.81 2.88
C ALA A 67 5.83 -9.24 4.12
N ASN A 68 5.20 -8.30 4.85
CA ASN A 68 4.31 -8.60 5.97
C ASN A 68 2.82 -8.59 5.55
N MET A 69 2.52 -8.38 4.27
CA MET A 69 1.16 -8.49 3.75
C MET A 69 0.74 -9.96 3.68
N THR A 70 -0.57 -10.18 3.59
CA THR A 70 -1.11 -11.52 3.39
C THR A 70 -0.69 -12.08 2.03
N ASP A 71 -0.29 -13.35 2.01
CA ASP A 71 -0.01 -14.08 0.77
C ASP A 71 -1.29 -14.47 0.00
N ASP A 72 -2.45 -14.36 0.65
CA ASP A 72 -3.77 -14.73 0.10
C ASP A 72 -4.48 -13.55 -0.61
N ALA A 73 -3.77 -12.45 -0.92
CA ALA A 73 -4.39 -11.29 -1.54
C ALA A 73 -4.76 -11.54 -3.02
N ASP A 74 -6.02 -11.36 -3.37
CA ASP A 74 -6.47 -11.37 -4.78
C ASP A 74 -6.15 -10.04 -5.48
N ILE A 75 -6.14 -8.94 -4.72
CA ILE A 75 -5.90 -7.58 -5.22
C ILE A 75 -4.91 -6.89 -4.28
N ILE A 76 -3.92 -6.22 -4.86
CA ILE A 76 -2.99 -5.35 -4.13
C ILE A 76 -3.12 -3.93 -4.66
N ALA A 77 -3.32 -2.96 -3.77
CA ALA A 77 -3.17 -1.54 -4.06
C ALA A 77 -2.00 -0.97 -3.25
N VAL A 78 -1.13 -0.22 -3.93
CA VAL A 78 -0.06 0.56 -3.30
C VAL A 78 -0.41 2.04 -3.46
N PHE A 79 -0.61 2.74 -2.35
CA PHE A 79 -0.84 4.18 -2.34
C PHE A 79 0.18 4.88 -1.43
N GLY A 80 1.30 5.28 -2.04
CA GLY A 80 2.43 5.93 -1.37
C GLY A 80 3.21 6.84 -2.31
N GLY A 81 4.27 7.47 -1.79
CA GLY A 81 5.10 8.45 -2.50
C GLY A 81 4.92 9.88 -2.00
N THR A 82 3.82 10.19 -1.32
CA THR A 82 3.57 11.51 -0.73
C THR A 82 4.65 11.89 0.28
N ASN A 83 5.01 10.96 1.17
CA ASN A 83 6.05 11.19 2.17
C ASN A 83 7.45 11.15 1.56
N ASP A 84 7.69 10.40 0.49
CA ASP A 84 8.96 10.44 -0.25
C ASP A 84 9.20 11.83 -0.83
N TYR A 85 8.18 12.38 -1.50
CA TYR A 85 8.21 13.74 -2.03
C TYR A 85 8.36 14.78 -0.90
N GLY A 86 7.50 14.70 0.13
CA GLY A 86 7.50 15.66 1.24
C GLY A 86 8.77 15.67 2.08
N ASN A 87 9.49 14.54 2.16
CA ASN A 87 10.77 14.42 2.87
C ASN A 87 11.98 14.53 1.93
N THR A 88 11.79 14.96 0.69
CA THR A 88 12.90 15.18 -0.27
C THR A 88 13.76 13.93 -0.47
N VAL A 89 13.13 12.75 -0.55
CA VAL A 89 13.83 11.51 -0.91
C VAL A 89 14.44 11.68 -2.30
N THR A 90 15.69 11.24 -2.47
CA THR A 90 16.36 11.31 -3.77
C THR A 90 15.60 10.44 -4.78
N LEU A 91 15.29 11.00 -5.95
CA LEU A 91 14.52 10.29 -6.97
C LEU A 91 15.28 9.04 -7.47
N GLY A 92 16.60 9.14 -7.63
CA GLY A 92 17.45 8.08 -8.15
C GLY A 92 17.31 7.90 -9.66
N THR A 93 17.68 6.72 -10.16
CA THR A 93 17.59 6.37 -11.58
C THR A 93 16.59 5.24 -11.80
N ILE A 94 15.86 5.29 -12.92
CA ILE A 94 14.73 4.40 -13.22
C ILE A 94 15.07 2.90 -13.20
N ASN A 95 16.33 2.52 -13.45
CA ASN A 95 16.77 1.11 -13.46
C ASN A 95 17.49 0.69 -12.15
N SER A 96 17.49 1.53 -11.12
CA SER A 96 18.17 1.23 -9.86
C SER A 96 17.38 0.19 -9.04
N VAL A 97 18.06 -0.45 -8.10
CA VAL A 97 17.46 -1.21 -6.98
C VAL A 97 17.93 -0.69 -5.61
N ASP A 98 18.58 0.47 -5.59
CA ASP A 98 18.94 1.16 -4.34
C ASP A 98 17.68 1.68 -3.64
N THR A 99 17.31 1.00 -2.56
CA THR A 99 16.10 1.30 -1.78
C THR A 99 16.19 2.62 -1.00
N GLY A 100 17.37 3.26 -0.91
CA GLY A 100 17.50 4.61 -0.35
C GLY A 100 16.97 5.72 -1.27
N ALA A 101 16.72 5.40 -2.54
CA ALA A 101 16.15 6.32 -3.53
C ALA A 101 14.78 5.84 -4.01
N PHE A 102 13.93 6.76 -4.45
CA PHE A 102 12.55 6.47 -4.81
C PHE A 102 12.41 5.41 -5.92
N TYR A 103 13.12 5.58 -7.05
CA TYR A 103 13.05 4.61 -8.15
C TYR A 103 13.54 3.22 -7.74
N GLY A 104 14.64 3.13 -6.99
CA GLY A 104 15.15 1.83 -6.57
C GLY A 104 14.23 1.13 -5.59
N ALA A 105 13.66 1.87 -4.63
CA ALA A 105 12.67 1.34 -3.71
C ALA A 105 11.37 0.90 -4.40
N LEU A 106 10.89 1.68 -5.38
CA LEU A 106 9.70 1.34 -6.15
C LEU A 106 9.94 0.08 -7.00
N ASN A 107 11.12 -0.04 -7.62
CA ASN A 107 11.47 -1.24 -8.38
C ASN A 107 11.52 -2.48 -7.49
N VAL A 108 12.12 -2.39 -6.31
CA VAL A 108 12.13 -3.49 -5.32
C VAL A 108 10.72 -3.84 -4.88
N LEU A 109 9.88 -2.84 -4.57
CA LEU A 109 8.48 -3.06 -4.19
C LEU A 109 7.67 -3.75 -5.30
N CYS A 110 7.85 -3.36 -6.56
CA CYS A 110 7.14 -3.95 -7.70
C CYS A 110 7.66 -5.35 -8.07
N ALA A 111 8.90 -5.68 -7.72
CA ALA A 111 9.46 -7.00 -7.98
C ALA A 111 8.86 -8.09 -7.08
N GLY A 112 8.51 -7.75 -5.84
CA GLY A 112 8.04 -8.70 -4.83
C GLY A 112 9.17 -9.53 -4.24
#